data_AF-A0A2M8N5M0-F1
#
_entry.id   AF-A0A2M8N5M0-F1
#
_cell.length_a   1.000
_cell.length_b   1.000
_cell.length_c   1.000
_cell.angle_alpha   90.00
_cell.angle_beta   90.00
_cell.angle_gamma   90.00
#
_symmetry.space_group_name_H-M   'P 1'
#
loop_
_entity.id
_entity.type
_entity.pdbx_description
1 polymer ?
#
loop_
_entity_poly.entity_id
_entity_poly.type
_entity_poly.pdbx_seq_one_letter_code
_entity_poly.pdbx_strand_id
1 'polypeptide(L)'
;LFVFTGRISLERILTEIPAMMWLTLFGLLITYYANNPRRVLLIGAALGLTAAIFVRPNLLLVVPFMMLYVLWLRRNLFDPLLLAIVVGIPVFMWSFYISQATGHFVLMTTQGSKNFAEYNNIDVLEGVGPDRWNQGGWNPGYTMTADGTIVETGQHEIEPWESGWRKGLRFWSDHWMDLPRLFYVKLRFGFWSRGSDAGRIGLIGVGFLLFILGLRR
;
A
#
# COMPACT_ATOMS: atom_id res chain seq x y z
N LEU A 1 -1.41 15.84 27.71
CA LEU A 1 -1.91 15.98 26.32
C LEU A 1 -0.69 16.30 25.45
N PHE A 2 -0.16 15.34 24.70
CA PHE A 2 0.99 15.59 23.83
C PHE A 2 0.48 16.22 22.52
N VAL A 3 0.75 17.51 22.34
CA VAL A 3 0.48 18.22 21.08
C VAL A 3 1.65 17.91 20.14
N PHE A 4 1.42 16.99 19.19
CA PHE A 4 2.37 16.74 18.11
C PHE A 4 2.28 17.89 17.11
N THR A 5 3.30 18.75 17.11
CA THR A 5 3.48 19.82 16.12
C THR A 5 3.72 19.20 14.75
N GLY A 6 2.90 19.60 13.77
CA GLY A 6 2.76 19.00 12.45
C GLY A 6 4.07 18.80 11.68
N ARG A 7 4.16 17.61 11.07
CA ARG A 7 4.97 17.23 9.88
C ARG A 7 4.80 15.74 9.56
N ILE A 8 4.26 14.96 10.50
CA ILE A 8 3.94 13.55 10.30
C ILE A 8 2.41 13.41 10.31
N SER A 9 1.83 13.05 9.17
CA SER A 9 0.43 12.60 9.09
C SER A 9 0.29 11.33 9.96
N LEU A 10 -0.19 11.51 11.19
CA LEU A 10 -0.46 10.41 12.12
C LEU A 10 -1.48 9.44 11.52
N GLU A 11 -2.40 9.92 10.69
CA GLU A 11 -3.42 9.12 9.99
C GLU A 11 -2.81 7.95 9.20
N ARG A 12 -1.65 8.15 8.56
CA ARG A 12 -0.98 7.07 7.80
C ARG A 12 -0.29 6.05 8.68
N ILE A 13 0.38 6.49 9.74
CA ILE A 13 1.04 5.59 10.70
C ILE A 13 -0.02 4.72 11.41
N LEU A 14 -1.20 5.29 11.65
CA LEU A 14 -2.30 4.61 12.33
C LEU A 14 -2.96 3.51 11.47
N THR A 15 -2.87 3.55 10.14
CA THR A 15 -3.46 2.52 9.28
C THR A 15 -2.49 1.38 8.95
N GLU A 16 -1.17 1.56 9.11
CA GLU A 16 -0.20 0.50 8.83
C GLU A 16 -0.27 -0.63 9.84
N ILE A 17 -0.38 -0.31 11.14
CA ILE A 17 -0.41 -1.30 12.21
C ILE A 17 -1.65 -2.21 12.11
N PRO A 18 -2.88 -1.68 11.96
CA PRO A 18 -4.06 -2.52 11.74
C PRO A 18 -3.96 -3.32 10.43
N ALA A 19 -3.46 -2.73 9.34
CA ALA A 19 -3.30 -3.47 8.09
C ALA A 19 -2.36 -4.66 8.24
N MET A 20 -1.23 -4.48 8.93
CA MET A 20 -0.26 -5.55 9.19
C MET A 20 -0.82 -6.62 10.12
N MET A 21 -1.58 -6.24 11.15
CA MET A 21 -2.27 -7.19 12.02
C MET A 21 -3.21 -8.09 11.20
N TRP A 22 -4.05 -7.49 10.35
CA TRP A 22 -4.99 -8.23 9.51
C TRP A 22 -4.29 -9.10 8.46
N LEU A 23 -3.23 -8.58 7.83
CA LEU A 23 -2.40 -9.35 6.89
C LEU A 23 -1.68 -10.52 7.56
N THR A 24 -1.22 -10.36 8.80
CA THR A 24 -0.58 -11.43 9.57
C THR A 24 -1.60 -12.52 9.92
N LEU A 25 -2.79 -12.13 10.37
CA LEU A 25 -3.88 -13.08 10.64
C LEU A 25 -4.29 -13.84 9.38
N PHE A 26 -4.44 -13.13 8.25
CA PHE A 26 -4.67 -13.73 6.94
C PHE A 26 -3.58 -14.74 6.58
N GLY A 27 -2.31 -14.34 6.68
CA GLY A 27 -1.15 -15.17 6.37
C GLY A 27 -1.08 -16.44 7.24
N LEU A 28 -1.36 -16.30 8.55
CA LEU A 28 -1.42 -17.41 9.48
C LEU A 28 -2.53 -18.40 9.07
N LEU A 29 -3.76 -17.90 8.89
CA LEU A 29 -4.92 -18.74 8.58
C LEU A 29 -4.82 -19.41 7.22
N ILE A 30 -4.30 -18.73 6.19
CA ILE A 30 -4.12 -19.33 4.86
C ILE A 30 -3.02 -20.39 4.87
N THR A 31 -1.97 -20.22 5.69
CA THR A 31 -0.91 -21.22 5.88
C THR A 31 -1.45 -22.46 6.60
N TYR A 32 -2.21 -22.27 7.68
CA TYR A 32 -2.88 -23.38 8.36
C TYR A 32 -3.88 -24.09 7.45
N TYR A 33 -4.65 -23.32 6.67
CA TYR A 33 -5.55 -23.86 5.68
C TYR A 33 -4.81 -24.67 4.62
N ALA A 34 -3.60 -24.27 4.21
CA ALA A 34 -2.82 -25.00 3.22
C ALA A 34 -2.48 -26.42 3.67
N ASN A 35 -2.12 -26.56 4.95
CA ASN A 35 -1.82 -27.86 5.56
C ASN A 35 -3.07 -28.63 5.99
N ASN A 36 -4.16 -27.93 6.32
CA ASN A 36 -5.41 -28.51 6.82
C ASN A 36 -6.60 -27.92 6.07
N PRO A 37 -7.21 -28.61 5.08
CA PRO A 37 -8.25 -28.09 4.19
C PRO A 37 -9.62 -27.84 4.85
N ARG A 38 -9.66 -27.22 6.03
CA ARG A 38 -10.89 -26.85 6.71
C ARG A 38 -11.38 -25.51 6.17
N ARG A 39 -12.56 -25.49 5.56
CA ARG A 39 -13.18 -24.27 4.98
C ARG A 39 -13.32 -23.13 5.98
N VAL A 40 -13.50 -23.43 7.26
CA VAL A 40 -13.53 -22.42 8.34
C VAL A 40 -12.25 -21.58 8.37
N LEU A 41 -11.08 -22.18 8.11
CA LEU A 41 -9.80 -21.46 8.05
C LEU A 41 -9.73 -20.55 6.82
N LEU A 42 -10.24 -21.01 5.67
CA LEU A 42 -10.30 -20.20 4.45
C LEU A 42 -11.25 -19.01 4.62
N ILE A 43 -12.40 -19.20 5.26
CA ILE A 43 -13.34 -18.12 5.59
C ILE A 43 -12.68 -17.11 6.53
N GLY A 44 -12.02 -17.59 7.59
CA GLY A 44 -11.28 -16.71 8.51
C GLY A 44 -10.16 -15.93 7.81
N ALA A 45 -9.40 -16.58 6.92
CA ALA A 45 -8.39 -15.92 6.11
C ALA A 45 -9.02 -14.85 5.20
N ALA A 46 -10.10 -15.19 4.49
CA ALA A 46 -10.80 -14.25 3.62
C ALA A 46 -11.33 -13.03 4.40
N LEU A 47 -11.91 -13.22 5.59
CA LEU A 47 -12.32 -12.11 6.47
C LEU A 47 -11.14 -11.23 6.90
N GLY A 48 -9.99 -11.85 7.24
CA GLY A 48 -8.76 -11.11 7.54
C GLY A 48 -8.28 -10.27 6.35
N LEU A 49 -8.33 -10.83 5.14
CA LEU A 49 -7.99 -10.10 3.91
C LEU A 49 -8.98 -8.96 3.64
N THR A 50 -10.30 -9.18 3.83
CA THR A 50 -11.32 -8.14 3.71
C THR A 50 -11.05 -6.98 4.67
N ALA A 51 -10.76 -7.28 5.94
CA ALA A 51 -10.44 -6.26 6.93
C ALA A 51 -9.16 -5.49 6.53
N ALA A 52 -8.15 -6.18 6.03
CA ALA A 52 -6.95 -5.53 5.50
C ALA A 52 -7.26 -4.61 4.31
N ILE A 53 -8.15 -5.02 3.38
CA ILE A 53 -8.60 -4.21 2.24
C ILE A 53 -9.32 -2.95 2.70
N PHE A 54 -10.16 -3.01 3.73
CA PHE A 54 -10.82 -1.82 4.27
C PHE A 54 -9.83 -0.82 4.88
N VAL A 55 -8.75 -1.30 5.47
CA VAL A 55 -7.68 -0.43 5.97
C VAL A 55 -6.80 0.09 4.81
N ARG A 56 -6.53 -0.76 3.81
CA ARG A 56 -5.67 -0.47 2.65
C ARG A 56 -6.28 -1.02 1.35
N PRO A 57 -7.08 -0.20 0.63
CA PRO A 57 -7.80 -0.64 -0.57
C PRO A 57 -6.93 -1.20 -1.70
N ASN A 58 -5.64 -0.81 -1.77
CA ASN A 58 -4.70 -1.34 -2.75
C ASN A 58 -4.43 -2.85 -2.58
N LEU A 59 -4.75 -3.44 -1.43
CA LEU A 59 -4.68 -4.88 -1.21
C LEU A 59 -5.75 -5.67 -1.98
N LEU A 60 -6.74 -4.99 -2.58
CA LEU A 60 -7.73 -5.65 -3.45
C LEU A 60 -7.06 -6.38 -4.62
N LEU A 61 -5.93 -5.88 -5.12
CA LEU A 61 -5.15 -6.52 -6.17
C LEU A 61 -4.60 -7.89 -5.76
N VAL A 62 -4.50 -8.19 -4.46
CA VAL A 62 -4.04 -9.49 -3.96
C VAL A 62 -5.08 -10.59 -4.18
N VAL A 63 -6.37 -10.23 -4.24
CA VAL A 63 -7.49 -11.19 -4.36
C VAL A 63 -7.35 -12.11 -5.58
N PRO A 64 -7.16 -11.64 -6.83
CA PRO A 64 -7.02 -12.54 -7.98
C PRO A 64 -5.83 -13.50 -7.84
N PHE A 65 -4.68 -13.04 -7.32
CA PHE A 65 -3.53 -13.90 -7.08
C PHE A 65 -3.82 -14.96 -6.01
N MET A 66 -4.56 -14.60 -4.97
CA MET A 66 -4.96 -15.55 -3.92
C MET A 66 -5.98 -16.56 -4.41
N MET A 67 -6.92 -16.17 -5.27
CA MET A 67 -7.83 -17.10 -5.94
C MET A 67 -7.06 -18.13 -6.77
N LEU A 68 -6.08 -17.68 -7.56
CA LEU A 68 -5.21 -18.56 -8.34
C LEU A 68 -4.38 -19.49 -7.45
N TYR A 69 -3.84 -18.97 -6.34
CA TYR A 69 -3.08 -19.75 -5.36
C TYR A 69 -3.94 -20.86 -4.73
N VAL A 70 -5.15 -20.53 -4.25
CA VAL A 70 -6.08 -21.50 -3.66
C VAL A 70 -6.53 -22.51 -4.70
N LEU A 71 -6.79 -22.07 -5.94
CA LEU A 71 -7.15 -22.96 -7.05
C LEU A 71 -6.02 -23.95 -7.36
N TRP A 72 -4.78 -23.47 -7.39
CA TRP A 72 -3.61 -24.30 -7.63
C TRP A 72 -3.41 -25.34 -6.52
N LEU A 73 -3.57 -24.93 -5.26
CA LEU A 73 -3.40 -25.77 -4.08
C LEU A 73 -4.47 -26.87 -3.98
N ARG A 74 -5.74 -26.56 -4.30
CA ARG A 74 -6.87 -27.47 -4.06
C ARG A 74 -7.44 -28.11 -5.31
N ARG A 75 -7.16 -27.54 -6.48
CA ARG A 75 -7.75 -27.96 -7.77
C ARG A 75 -9.29 -28.02 -7.73
N ASN A 76 -9.91 -27.24 -6.84
CA ASN A 76 -11.35 -27.13 -6.67
C ASN A 76 -11.76 -25.66 -6.83
N LEU A 77 -12.71 -25.38 -7.72
CA LEU A 77 -13.19 -24.03 -8.00
C LEU A 77 -14.05 -23.44 -6.85
N PHE A 78 -14.60 -24.29 -5.98
CA PHE A 78 -15.46 -23.84 -4.89
C PHE A 78 -14.70 -23.02 -3.85
N ASP A 79 -13.45 -23.38 -3.53
CA ASP A 79 -12.68 -22.70 -2.50
C ASP A 79 -12.24 -21.27 -2.93
N PRO A 80 -11.70 -21.06 -4.15
CA PRO A 80 -11.48 -19.73 -4.70
C PRO A 80 -12.76 -18.90 -4.81
N LEU A 81 -13.89 -19.52 -5.19
CA LEU A 81 -15.18 -18.84 -5.25
C LEU A 81 -15.64 -18.39 -3.86
N LEU A 82 -15.48 -19.24 -2.85
CA LEU A 82 -15.79 -18.91 -1.46
C LEU A 82 -14.94 -17.72 -0.97
N LEU A 83 -13.64 -17.71 -1.26
CA LEU A 83 -12.77 -16.57 -0.97
C LEU A 83 -13.27 -15.30 -1.67
N ALA A 84 -13.60 -15.39 -2.96
CA ALA A 84 -14.10 -14.26 -3.74
C ALA A 84 -15.42 -13.71 -3.20
N ILE A 85 -16.33 -14.58 -2.75
CA ILE A 85 -17.62 -14.19 -2.16
C ILE A 85 -17.40 -13.49 -0.81
N VAL A 86 -16.60 -14.08 0.08
CA VAL A 86 -16.36 -13.56 1.43
C VAL A 86 -15.62 -12.21 1.39
N VAL A 87 -14.74 -12.01 0.40
CA VAL A 87 -14.07 -10.72 0.18
C VAL A 87 -14.97 -9.74 -0.58
N GLY A 88 -15.62 -10.20 -1.63
CA GLY A 88 -16.38 -9.38 -2.57
C GLY A 88 -17.64 -8.77 -1.97
N ILE A 89 -18.42 -9.52 -1.18
CA ILE A 89 -19.68 -9.01 -0.60
C ILE A 89 -19.43 -7.78 0.29
N PRO A 90 -18.56 -7.83 1.32
CA PRO A 90 -18.35 -6.67 2.18
C PRO A 90 -17.78 -5.47 1.41
N VAL A 91 -16.82 -5.73 0.52
CA VAL A 91 -16.22 -4.72 -0.36
C VAL A 91 -17.28 -4.01 -1.20
N PHE A 92 -18.17 -4.78 -1.83
CA PHE A 92 -19.26 -4.27 -2.66
C PHE A 92 -20.26 -3.47 -1.82
N MET A 93 -20.71 -4.01 -0.68
CA MET A 93 -21.64 -3.33 0.22
C MET A 93 -21.10 -1.97 0.68
N TRP A 94 -19.82 -1.91 1.05
CA TRP A 94 -19.17 -0.68 1.45
C TRP A 94 -19.09 0.34 0.29
N SER A 95 -18.67 -0.12 -0.88
CA SER A 95 -18.57 0.73 -2.09
C SER A 95 -19.94 1.28 -2.48
N PHE A 96 -20.98 0.45 -2.41
CA PHE A 96 -22.36 0.85 -2.67
C PHE A 96 -22.85 1.89 -1.65
N TYR A 97 -22.64 1.64 -0.35
CA TYR A 97 -23.00 2.57 0.73
C TYR A 97 -22.35 3.94 0.54
N ILE A 98 -21.03 3.97 0.31
CA ILE A 98 -20.30 5.23 0.09
C ILE A 98 -20.79 5.93 -1.18
N SER A 99 -21.10 5.18 -2.23
CA SER A 99 -21.62 5.77 -3.47
C SER A 99 -22.97 6.46 -3.26
N GLN A 100 -23.86 5.84 -2.49
CA GLN A 100 -25.15 6.43 -2.11
C GLN A 100 -24.95 7.68 -1.23
N ALA A 101 -24.07 7.61 -0.24
CA ALA A 101 -23.82 8.71 0.68
C ALA A 101 -23.18 9.93 0.01
N THR A 102 -22.36 9.71 -1.02
CA THR A 102 -21.62 10.79 -1.70
C THR A 102 -22.29 11.28 -2.99
N GLY A 103 -23.30 10.57 -3.51
CA GLY A 103 -23.92 10.89 -4.80
C GLY A 103 -23.03 10.61 -6.02
N HIS A 104 -21.88 9.97 -5.83
CA HIS A 104 -20.92 9.64 -6.87
C HIS A 104 -20.59 8.15 -6.83
N PHE A 105 -20.30 7.55 -7.98
CA PHE A 105 -19.83 6.17 -8.00
C PHE A 105 -18.43 6.08 -7.40
N VAL A 106 -18.31 5.41 -6.25
CA VAL A 106 -17.07 5.20 -5.51
C VAL A 106 -16.78 3.70 -5.44
N LEU A 107 -15.95 3.21 -6.37
CA LEU A 107 -15.55 1.79 -6.38
C LEU A 107 -14.53 1.47 -5.27
N MET A 108 -13.80 2.46 -4.77
CA MET A 108 -12.98 2.49 -3.55
C MET A 108 -12.10 3.75 -3.62
N THR A 109 -12.10 4.60 -2.59
CA THR A 109 -11.06 5.63 -2.47
C THR A 109 -9.84 4.98 -1.82
N THR A 110 -8.82 4.67 -2.62
CA THR A 110 -7.52 4.32 -2.04
C THR A 110 -7.07 5.54 -1.23
N GLN A 111 -6.75 5.41 0.06
CA GLN A 111 -5.98 6.42 0.79
C GLN A 111 -4.69 6.80 0.04
N GLY A 112 -4.30 6.02 -0.97
CA GLY A 112 -3.25 6.31 -1.94
C GLY A 112 -3.63 7.16 -3.16
N SER A 113 -4.87 7.58 -3.44
CA SER A 113 -5.13 8.21 -4.76
C SER A 113 -4.49 9.59 -4.89
N LYS A 114 -4.59 10.42 -3.85
CA LYS A 114 -3.83 11.68 -3.74
C LYS A 114 -2.34 11.40 -3.52
N ASN A 115 -2.03 10.46 -2.63
CA ASN A 115 -0.67 10.17 -2.21
C ASN A 115 0.18 9.47 -3.30
N PHE A 116 -0.40 8.69 -4.21
CA PHE A 116 0.35 7.89 -5.19
C PHE A 116 1.10 8.78 -6.18
N ALA A 117 0.58 9.97 -6.47
CA ALA A 117 1.27 10.97 -7.27
C ALA A 117 1.70 12.24 -6.51
N GLU A 118 1.13 12.56 -5.33
CA GLU A 118 1.68 13.63 -4.45
C GLU A 118 3.13 13.34 -4.04
N TYR A 119 3.55 12.07 -4.02
CA TYR A 119 4.96 11.72 -3.79
C TYR A 119 5.71 11.58 -5.08
N ASN A 120 6.18 12.75 -5.52
CA ASN A 120 6.90 12.93 -6.76
C ASN A 120 8.02 11.89 -6.94
N ASN A 121 7.80 10.96 -7.87
CA ASN A 121 8.71 9.85 -8.09
C ASN A 121 10.09 10.33 -8.59
N ILE A 122 10.17 11.50 -9.23
CA ILE A 122 11.46 12.08 -9.66
C ILE A 122 12.24 12.60 -8.44
N ASP A 123 11.60 13.33 -7.51
CA ASP A 123 12.29 13.79 -6.28
C ASP A 123 12.72 12.62 -5.39
N VAL A 124 11.95 11.53 -5.37
CA VAL A 124 12.35 10.29 -4.71
C VAL A 124 13.61 9.73 -5.37
N LEU A 125 13.68 9.74 -6.70
CA LEU A 125 14.78 9.19 -7.48
C LEU A 125 16.05 10.04 -7.47
N GLU A 126 15.90 11.36 -7.47
CA GLU A 126 16.97 12.31 -7.77
C GLU A 126 17.28 13.23 -6.60
N GLY A 127 16.32 13.46 -5.70
CA GLY A 127 16.41 14.51 -4.68
C GLY A 127 16.24 15.90 -5.30
N VAL A 128 16.24 16.93 -4.45
CA VAL A 128 16.00 18.32 -4.87
C VAL A 128 17.33 19.08 -4.91
N GLY A 129 17.60 19.74 -6.04
CA GLY A 129 18.83 20.51 -6.26
C GLY A 129 20.08 19.64 -6.51
N PRO A 130 21.25 20.27 -6.71
CA PRO A 130 22.50 19.57 -7.03
C PRO A 130 22.96 18.63 -5.90
N ASP A 131 22.66 18.97 -4.65
CA ASP A 131 22.99 18.17 -3.47
C ASP A 131 22.01 17.02 -3.20
N ARG A 132 21.01 16.84 -4.08
CA ARG A 132 20.01 15.76 -3.99
C ARG A 132 19.28 15.74 -2.64
N TRP A 133 18.89 16.91 -2.16
CA TRP A 133 18.26 17.04 -0.85
C TRP A 133 17.00 16.18 -0.74
N ASN A 134 16.90 15.46 0.37
CA ASN A 134 15.79 14.55 0.70
C ASN A 134 15.50 13.49 -0.39
N GLN A 135 16.53 13.03 -1.12
CA GLN A 135 16.42 11.88 -2.03
C GLN A 135 15.87 10.64 -1.30
N GLY A 136 14.89 9.97 -1.91
CA GLY A 136 14.13 8.88 -1.31
C GLY A 136 13.00 9.32 -0.38
N GLY A 137 13.00 10.61 -0.01
CA GLY A 137 11.94 11.25 0.75
C GLY A 137 10.65 11.37 -0.04
N TRP A 138 9.55 11.30 0.70
CA TRP A 138 8.20 11.48 0.18
C TRP A 138 7.93 13.00 0.19
N ASN A 139 8.30 13.69 -0.90
CA ASN A 139 8.28 15.15 -1.04
C ASN A 139 6.99 15.65 -1.73
N PRO A 140 6.29 16.66 -1.19
CA PRO A 140 5.16 17.36 -1.83
C PRO A 140 5.54 18.27 -3.02
N GLY A 141 6.69 18.04 -3.67
CA GLY A 141 7.20 18.90 -4.75
C GLY A 141 7.89 20.16 -4.23
N TYR A 142 9.17 20.02 -3.87
CA TYR A 142 10.03 21.13 -3.50
C TYR A 142 10.89 21.56 -4.69
N THR A 143 11.21 22.86 -4.75
CA THR A 143 12.23 23.36 -5.68
C THR A 143 13.31 24.11 -4.92
N MET A 144 14.51 24.12 -5.48
CA MET A 144 15.60 24.96 -5.00
C MET A 144 15.55 26.28 -5.75
N THR A 145 15.40 27.38 -5.02
CA THR A 145 15.43 28.74 -5.57
C THR A 145 16.88 29.15 -5.89
N ALA A 146 17.05 30.26 -6.61
CA ALA A 146 18.35 30.73 -7.07
C ALA A 146 19.33 31.09 -5.93
N ASP A 147 18.81 31.42 -4.73
CA ASP A 147 19.60 31.67 -3.53
C ASP A 147 19.92 30.38 -2.74
N GLY A 148 19.50 29.23 -3.24
CA GLY A 148 19.73 27.91 -2.66
C GLY A 148 18.74 27.51 -1.56
N THR A 149 17.69 28.28 -1.32
CA THR A 149 16.64 27.89 -0.36
C THR A 149 15.70 26.84 -0.97
N ILE A 150 15.15 25.96 -0.12
CA ILE A 150 14.24 24.89 -0.54
C ILE A 150 12.82 25.32 -0.21
N VAL A 151 12.00 25.51 -1.24
CA VAL A 151 10.64 26.03 -1.11
C VAL A 151 9.63 24.98 -1.57
N GLU A 152 8.57 24.80 -0.79
CA GLU A 152 7.44 23.95 -1.16
C GLU A 152 6.65 24.66 -2.25
N THR A 153 6.61 24.06 -3.44
CA THR A 153 5.95 24.69 -4.61
C THR A 153 4.70 23.96 -5.03
N GLY A 154 4.47 22.74 -4.52
CA GLY A 154 3.37 21.90 -4.98
C GLY A 154 3.47 21.56 -6.46
N GLN A 155 4.63 21.75 -7.11
CA GLN A 155 4.80 21.59 -8.56
C GLN A 155 4.38 20.19 -9.06
N HIS A 156 4.38 19.21 -8.16
CA HIS A 156 4.00 17.83 -8.46
C HIS A 156 2.70 17.40 -7.79
N GLU A 157 1.98 18.31 -7.13
CA GLU A 157 0.63 18.04 -6.63
C GLU A 157 -0.30 17.65 -7.77
N ILE A 158 -1.30 16.83 -7.44
CA ILE A 158 -2.28 16.40 -8.41
C ILE A 158 -3.27 17.54 -8.62
N GLU A 159 -3.45 17.94 -9.86
CA GLU A 159 -4.47 18.94 -10.22
C GLU A 159 -5.86 18.48 -9.77
N PRO A 160 -6.78 19.39 -9.39
CA PRO A 160 -8.11 19.03 -8.88
C PRO A 160 -8.92 18.09 -9.79
N TRP A 161 -8.64 18.10 -11.10
CA TRP A 161 -9.30 17.27 -12.12
C TRP A 161 -8.48 16.03 -12.55
N GLU A 162 -7.25 15.85 -12.05
CA GLU A 162 -6.41 14.71 -12.40
C GLU A 162 -6.51 13.60 -11.34
N SER A 163 -6.50 12.34 -11.79
CA SER A 163 -6.39 11.20 -10.88
C SER A 163 -4.92 10.92 -10.60
N GLY A 164 -4.52 10.85 -9.33
CA GLY A 164 -3.13 10.52 -8.99
C GLY A 164 -2.69 9.16 -9.52
N TRP A 165 -3.61 8.19 -9.70
CA TRP A 165 -3.31 6.95 -10.40
C TRP A 165 -2.92 7.19 -11.86
N ARG A 166 -3.63 8.06 -12.56
CA ARG A 166 -3.32 8.41 -13.96
C ARG A 166 -1.96 9.11 -14.06
N LYS A 167 -1.68 10.04 -13.15
CA LYS A 167 -0.39 10.76 -13.08
C LYS A 167 0.76 9.80 -12.76
N GLY A 168 0.59 8.90 -11.79
CA GLY A 168 1.62 7.92 -11.43
C GLY A 168 1.83 6.84 -12.49
N LEU A 169 0.78 6.36 -13.16
CA LEU A 169 0.91 5.43 -14.30
C LEU A 169 1.59 6.09 -15.50
N ARG A 170 1.29 7.36 -15.77
CA ARG A 170 2.01 8.15 -16.79
C ARG A 170 3.50 8.23 -16.45
N PHE A 171 3.84 8.58 -15.20
CA PHE A 171 5.23 8.56 -14.74
C PHE A 171 5.89 7.19 -14.99
N TRP A 172 5.23 6.10 -14.64
CA TRP A 172 5.77 4.75 -14.82
C TRP A 172 6.00 4.38 -16.29
N SER A 173 5.10 4.82 -17.16
CA SER A 173 5.24 4.68 -18.61
C SER A 173 6.44 5.48 -19.11
N ASP A 174 6.57 6.73 -18.67
CA ASP A 174 7.61 7.65 -19.14
C ASP A 174 9.01 7.32 -18.57
N HIS A 175 9.06 6.67 -17.40
CA HIS A 175 10.28 6.35 -16.66
C HIS A 175 10.41 4.84 -16.39
N TRP A 176 9.96 4.01 -17.34
CA TRP A 176 9.92 2.55 -17.19
C TRP A 176 11.27 1.96 -16.73
N MET A 177 12.37 2.47 -17.29
CA MET A 177 13.73 2.02 -16.97
C MET A 177 14.20 2.42 -15.57
N ASP A 178 13.63 3.47 -14.98
CA ASP A 178 13.95 3.92 -13.62
C ASP A 178 13.07 3.25 -12.56
N LEU A 179 12.02 2.50 -12.93
CA LEU A 179 11.16 1.82 -11.97
C LEU A 179 11.92 0.90 -11.01
N PRO A 180 12.88 0.05 -11.44
CA PRO A 180 13.67 -0.76 -10.50
C PRO A 180 14.43 0.10 -9.48
N ARG A 181 15.02 1.22 -9.93
CA ARG A 181 15.74 2.17 -9.06
C ARG A 181 14.77 2.90 -8.12
N LEU A 182 13.61 3.31 -8.61
CA LEU A 182 12.56 3.96 -7.82
C LEU A 182 12.06 3.02 -6.72
N PHE A 183 11.77 1.76 -7.06
CA PHE A 183 11.37 0.76 -6.09
C PHE A 183 12.48 0.49 -5.09
N TYR A 184 13.74 0.33 -5.54
CA TYR A 184 14.88 0.18 -4.64
C TYR A 184 15.02 1.34 -3.66
N VAL A 185 14.91 2.59 -4.12
CA VAL A 185 15.02 3.78 -3.27
C VAL A 185 13.83 3.89 -2.30
N LYS A 186 12.60 3.62 -2.76
CA LYS A 186 11.41 3.61 -1.88
C LYS A 186 11.48 2.49 -0.84
N LEU A 187 11.95 1.31 -1.21
CA LEU A 187 12.20 0.21 -0.29
C LEU A 187 13.32 0.58 0.68
N ARG A 188 14.47 1.08 0.22
CA ARG A 188 15.57 1.48 1.09
C ARG A 188 15.15 2.59 2.08
N PHE A 189 14.49 3.64 1.61
CA PHE A 189 14.09 4.77 2.46
C PHE A 189 12.95 4.38 3.43
N GLY A 190 11.96 3.63 2.96
CA GLY A 190 10.87 3.12 3.78
C GLY A 190 11.28 2.08 4.82
N PHE A 191 12.37 1.34 4.58
CA PHE A 191 12.87 0.31 5.49
C PHE A 191 14.03 0.78 6.40
N TRP A 192 14.89 1.70 5.95
CA TRP A 192 16.18 1.95 6.60
C TRP A 192 16.45 3.40 7.04
N SER A 193 15.94 4.44 6.37
CA SER A 193 16.42 5.82 6.62
C SER A 193 15.55 6.66 7.57
N ARG A 194 14.25 6.36 7.73
CA ARG A 194 13.42 6.99 8.78
C ARG A 194 13.52 6.28 10.13
N GLY A 195 14.65 5.63 10.38
CA GLY A 195 15.04 5.05 11.67
C GLY A 195 15.99 5.99 12.41
N SER A 196 15.46 7.05 13.03
CA SER A 196 16.10 7.62 14.23
C SER A 196 15.60 6.97 15.53
N ASP A 197 14.61 6.08 15.45
CA ASP A 197 14.18 5.25 16.58
C ASP A 197 14.51 3.79 16.28
N ALA A 198 15.49 3.25 17.01
CA ALA A 198 16.02 1.89 16.92
C ALA A 198 14.97 0.75 17.12
N GLY A 199 13.67 1.08 17.24
CA GLY A 199 12.57 0.12 17.36
C GLY A 199 11.84 -0.22 16.06
N ARG A 200 12.17 0.43 14.92
CA ARG A 200 11.48 0.23 13.64
C ARG A 200 12.30 -0.60 12.66
N ILE A 201 12.49 -1.87 12.97
CA ILE A 201 12.60 -2.87 11.88
C ILE A 201 11.26 -2.77 11.14
N GLY A 202 11.27 -2.16 9.95
CA GLY A 202 10.05 -1.91 9.20
C GLY A 202 9.22 -3.17 9.07
N LEU A 203 7.92 -3.09 9.38
CA LEU A 203 6.97 -4.21 9.37
C LEU A 203 6.92 -4.96 8.02
N ILE A 204 7.33 -4.32 6.93
CA ILE A 204 7.50 -4.94 5.61
C ILE A 204 8.74 -5.88 5.58
N GLY A 205 9.81 -5.55 6.30
CA GLY A 205 10.96 -6.43 6.53
C GLY A 205 10.58 -7.64 7.38
N VAL A 206 9.73 -7.47 8.39
CA VAL A 206 9.11 -8.59 9.13
C VAL A 206 8.22 -9.43 8.21
N GLY A 207 7.41 -8.80 7.36
CA GLY A 207 6.59 -9.48 6.35
C GLY A 207 7.40 -10.30 5.34
N PHE A 208 8.51 -9.77 4.83
CA PHE A 208 9.44 -10.50 3.96
C PHE A 208 10.19 -11.59 4.70
N LEU A 209 10.60 -11.37 5.95
CA LEU A 209 11.23 -12.41 6.78
C LEU A 209 10.25 -13.55 7.08
N LEU A 210 9.00 -13.26 7.40
CA LEU A 210 7.93 -14.25 7.60
C LEU A 210 7.57 -14.97 6.31
N PHE A 211 7.56 -14.26 5.17
CA PHE A 211 7.36 -14.86 3.85
C PHE A 211 8.52 -15.79 3.46
N ILE A 212 9.77 -15.38 3.68
CA ILE A 212 10.97 -16.22 3.45
C ILE A 212 10.99 -17.41 4.41
N LEU A 213 10.59 -17.24 5.67
CA LEU A 213 10.44 -18.33 6.64
C LEU A 213 9.33 -19.32 6.24
N GLY A 214 8.21 -18.82 5.71
CA GLY A 214 7.11 -19.67 5.20
C GLY A 214 7.42 -20.36 3.87
N LEU A 215 8.37 -19.83 3.09
CA LEU A 215 8.87 -20.45 1.86
C LEU A 215 9.98 -21.49 2.09
N ARG A 216 10.55 -21.56 3.30
CA ARG A 216 11.43 -22.66 3.69
C ARG A 216 10.57 -23.90 3.96
N ARG A 217 10.32 -24.65 2.89
CA ARG A 217 10.25 -26.12 2.99
C ARG A 217 11.62 -26.67 3.32
#